data_AF-A0A838VWJ1-F1
#
_entry.id   AF-A0A838VWJ1-F1
#
_cell.length_a   1.000
_cell.length_b   1.000
_cell.length_c   1.000
_cell.angle_alpha   90.00
_cell.angle_beta   90.00
_cell.angle_gamma   90.00
#
_symmetry.space_group_name_H-M   'P 1'
#
loop_
_entity.id
_entity.type
_entity.pdbx_description
1 polymer ?
#
loop_
_entity_poly.entity_id
_entity_poly.type
_entity_poly.pdbx_seq_one_letter_code
_entity_poly.pdbx_strand_id
1 'polypeptide(L)'
;MNRLLNFKQLQGVLIGHKHPRLVETLFSGAYSTKVKSNIAGYSLLGLAFCFLLLYPQIAKAQTNTGLRVIVNSNQDGPVQAEDKLTLREAIEIVNGTLPVDKLSNAQKAQVQPLTTNPNSHIEFNLDAGATTIALQKELPALTTPGLVIDGTTQTGYNADIRKQPKLPSPRQ
;
A
#
# COMPACT_ATOMS: atom_id res chain seq x y z
N MET A 1 -25.93 7.19 -25.58
CA MET A 1 -26.16 8.45 -24.83
C MET A 1 -24.98 8.66 -23.89
N ASN A 2 -24.12 9.62 -24.21
CA ASN A 2 -22.95 10.03 -23.42
C ASN A 2 -23.31 11.19 -22.49
N ARG A 3 -22.86 11.15 -21.22
CA ARG A 3 -22.40 12.26 -20.34
C ARG A 3 -22.29 11.77 -18.89
N LEU A 4 -21.09 11.40 -18.42
CA LEU A 4 -20.08 12.23 -17.74
C LEU A 4 -20.49 12.74 -16.35
N LEU A 5 -19.85 12.17 -15.32
CA LEU A 5 -19.80 12.66 -13.94
C LEU A 5 -19.08 14.00 -13.87
N ASN A 6 -19.66 14.94 -13.13
CA ASN A 6 -19.12 16.28 -12.89
C ASN A 6 -18.14 16.25 -11.71
N PHE A 7 -16.85 16.43 -12.02
CA PHE A 7 -15.75 16.65 -11.08
C PHE A 7 -15.35 18.13 -11.20
N LYS A 8 -16.07 19.07 -10.57
CA LYS A 8 -15.68 20.48 -10.34
C LYS A 8 -16.75 21.27 -9.56
N GLN A 9 -16.66 21.24 -8.24
CA GLN A 9 -16.91 22.43 -7.41
C GLN A 9 -15.62 22.64 -6.60
N LEU A 10 -14.57 23.18 -7.20
CA LEU A 10 -14.27 24.62 -7.31
C LEU A 10 -14.20 25.31 -5.95
N GLN A 11 -12.96 25.36 -5.47
CA GLN A 11 -12.45 26.36 -4.57
C GLN A 11 -12.69 27.79 -5.07
N GLY A 12 -12.78 28.73 -4.12
CA GLY A 12 -12.37 30.12 -4.34
C GLY A 12 -13.41 31.17 -3.96
N VAL A 13 -13.29 31.73 -2.75
CA VAL A 13 -13.67 33.12 -2.49
C VAL A 13 -12.49 33.80 -1.79
N LEU A 14 -11.92 34.77 -2.52
CA LEU A 14 -10.86 35.67 -2.10
C LEU A 14 -11.43 36.89 -1.35
N ILE A 15 -10.63 37.36 -0.38
CA ILE A 15 -10.38 38.74 0.06
C ILE A 15 -11.50 39.51 0.80
N GLY A 16 -11.17 39.94 2.03
CA GLY A 16 -11.83 41.04 2.74
C GLY A 16 -10.95 41.63 3.85
N HIS A 17 -10.28 42.75 3.55
CA HIS A 17 -9.46 43.59 4.43
C HIS A 17 -10.16 44.01 5.75
N LYS A 18 -9.43 43.99 6.89
CA LYS A 18 -9.42 45.12 7.87
C LYS A 18 -8.25 45.07 8.87
N HIS A 19 -7.78 46.27 9.20
CA HIS A 19 -6.53 46.73 9.81
C HIS A 19 -5.96 46.03 11.08
N PRO A 20 -4.62 46.11 11.26
CA PRO A 20 -3.95 45.84 12.54
C PRO A 20 -4.14 47.02 13.52
N ARG A 21 -4.52 46.72 14.76
CA ARG A 21 -4.42 47.69 15.87
C ARG A 21 -3.07 47.54 16.56
N LEU A 22 -2.28 48.59 16.42
CA LEU A 22 -1.12 48.89 17.26
C LEU A 22 -1.57 48.97 18.73
N VAL A 23 -0.87 48.25 19.59
CA VAL A 23 -0.77 48.61 21.01
C VAL A 23 0.72 48.82 21.30
N GLU A 24 1.10 50.09 21.30
CA GLU A 24 2.31 50.56 21.95
C GLU A 24 2.21 50.26 23.44
N THR A 25 3.25 49.68 24.02
CA THR A 25 3.46 49.74 25.47
C THR A 25 4.90 50.13 25.70
N LEU A 26 5.02 51.37 26.15
CA LEU A 26 6.24 52.07 26.51
C LEU A 26 6.95 51.35 27.65
N PHE A 27 8.16 50.86 27.40
CA PHE A 27 9.11 50.59 28.47
C PHE A 27 10.25 51.60 28.37
N SER A 28 10.13 52.63 29.19
CA SER A 28 11.22 53.52 29.59
C SER A 28 12.14 52.74 30.53
N GLY A 29 13.42 52.62 30.16
CA GLY A 29 14.45 52.00 30.97
C GLY A 29 15.82 52.44 30.47
N ALA A 30 16.46 53.30 31.26
CA ALA A 30 17.64 54.07 30.91
C ALA A 30 18.86 53.22 30.49
N TYR A 31 19.54 53.69 29.45
CA TYR A 31 20.86 53.23 29.06
C TYR A 31 21.90 53.79 30.04
N SER A 32 22.63 52.92 30.73
CA SER A 32 23.88 53.26 31.42
C SER A 32 24.99 52.34 30.91
N THR A 33 25.88 52.92 30.11
CA THR A 33 27.02 52.27 29.48
C THR A 33 28.26 52.36 30.36
N LYS A 34 28.78 51.22 30.82
CA LYS A 34 30.23 50.93 30.79
C LYS A 34 30.48 49.46 31.15
N VAL A 35 30.66 48.63 30.13
CA VAL A 35 31.34 47.35 30.29
C VAL A 35 32.44 47.30 29.25
N LYS A 36 33.70 47.23 29.70
CA LYS A 36 34.86 46.99 28.84
C LYS A 36 34.70 45.60 28.23
N SER A 37 34.44 45.55 26.94
CA SER A 37 34.33 44.32 26.16
C SER A 37 35.71 43.76 25.84
N ASN A 38 36.09 42.67 26.51
CA ASN A 38 37.04 41.70 25.98
C ASN A 38 36.29 40.37 25.90
N ILE A 39 35.70 40.07 24.74
CA ILE A 39 35.12 38.76 24.49
C ILE A 39 35.62 38.27 23.15
N ALA A 40 36.45 37.24 23.25
CA ALA A 40 37.02 36.49 22.16
C ALA A 40 35.93 35.94 21.23
N GLY A 41 36.24 35.92 19.94
CA GLY A 41 35.34 35.45 18.90
C GLY A 41 34.90 34.00 19.11
N TYR A 42 33.60 33.79 19.00
CA TYR A 42 33.03 32.48 18.70
C TYR A 42 32.06 32.63 17.54
N SER A 43 32.32 31.78 16.54
CA SER A 43 31.67 31.72 15.24
C SER A 43 30.15 31.60 15.34
N LEU A 44 29.43 32.58 14.77
CA LEU A 44 27.97 32.62 14.69
C LEU A 44 27.39 31.53 13.75
N LEU A 45 28.24 30.71 13.12
CA LEU A 45 27.82 29.71 12.14
C LEU A 45 27.42 28.35 12.75
N GLY A 46 27.69 28.12 14.05
CA GLY A 46 27.44 26.83 14.70
C GLY A 46 26.04 26.66 15.31
N LEU A 47 25.34 27.75 15.66
CA LEU A 47 24.11 27.66 16.47
C LEU A 47 22.84 27.39 15.65
N ALA A 48 22.86 27.67 14.34
CA ALA A 48 21.71 27.46 13.45
C ALA A 48 21.54 25.98 13.02
N PHE A 49 22.57 25.16 13.14
CA PHE A 49 22.55 23.77 12.67
C PHE A 49 21.87 22.80 13.66
N CYS A 50 21.82 23.14 14.95
CA CYS A 50 21.27 22.26 15.98
C CYS A 50 19.72 22.27 16.03
N PHE A 51 19.07 23.33 15.53
CA PHE A 51 17.60 23.42 15.50
C PHE A 51 16.95 22.67 14.33
N LEU A 52 17.71 22.22 13.34
CA LEU A 52 17.22 21.45 12.19
C LEU A 52 17.11 19.94 12.47
N LEU A 53 17.51 19.47 13.66
CA LEU A 53 17.48 18.04 14.04
C LEU A 53 16.34 17.68 14.99
N LEU A 54 15.46 18.64 15.34
CA LEU A 54 14.32 18.44 16.24
C LEU A 54 12.97 18.34 15.50
N TYR A 55 12.98 17.94 14.23
CA TYR A 55 11.71 17.62 13.56
C TYR A 55 11.14 16.34 14.18
N PRO A 56 9.93 16.37 14.77
CA PRO A 56 9.28 15.15 15.21
C PRO A 56 9.05 14.28 13.97
N GLN A 57 9.66 13.09 13.98
CA GLN A 57 9.35 12.06 13.00
C GLN A 57 7.92 11.60 13.31
N ILE A 58 6.94 12.09 12.55
CA ILE A 58 5.58 11.56 12.62
C ILE A 58 5.63 10.15 12.03
N ALA A 59 5.83 9.15 12.89
CA ALA A 59 5.72 7.75 12.52
C ALA A 59 4.26 7.49 12.10
N LYS A 60 4.04 7.22 10.81
CA LYS A 60 2.75 6.69 10.35
C LYS A 60 2.72 5.21 10.73
N ALA A 61 1.81 4.83 11.60
CA ALA A 61 1.52 3.41 11.82
C ALA A 61 1.02 2.82 10.50
N GLN A 62 1.83 1.97 9.86
CA GLN A 62 1.41 1.20 8.69
C GLN A 62 0.53 0.07 9.20
N THR A 63 -0.79 0.21 9.08
CA THR A 63 -1.68 -0.93 9.27
C THR A 63 -1.34 -1.95 8.20
N ASN A 64 -0.88 -3.13 8.61
CA ASN A 64 -0.67 -4.24 7.67
C ASN A 64 -2.04 -4.74 7.21
N THR A 65 -2.51 -4.18 6.10
CA THR A 65 -3.79 -4.50 5.48
C THR A 65 -3.56 -5.71 4.58
N GLY A 66 -4.19 -6.85 4.91
CA GLY A 66 -4.14 -8.03 4.05
C GLY A 66 -4.77 -7.73 2.68
N LEU A 67 -4.44 -8.51 1.67
CA LEU A 67 -5.04 -8.41 0.34
C LEU A 67 -5.85 -9.66 0.04
N ARG A 68 -7.01 -9.48 -0.58
CA ARG A 68 -7.73 -10.53 -1.29
C ARG A 68 -7.41 -10.40 -2.78
N VAL A 69 -6.86 -11.45 -3.38
CA VAL A 69 -6.45 -11.47 -4.78
C VAL A 69 -7.11 -12.66 -5.48
N ILE A 70 -7.87 -12.42 -6.55
CA ILE A 70 -8.52 -13.48 -7.34
C ILE A 70 -7.68 -13.81 -8.58
N VAL A 71 -7.24 -15.05 -8.70
CA VAL A 71 -6.61 -15.60 -9.90
C VAL A 71 -7.70 -16.05 -10.87
N ASN A 72 -7.70 -15.51 -12.09
CA ASN A 72 -8.66 -15.86 -13.14
C ASN A 72 -7.98 -16.34 -14.44
N SER A 73 -6.66 -16.48 -14.47
CA SER A 73 -5.90 -17.12 -15.54
C SER A 73 -5.50 -18.55 -15.17
N ASN A 74 -5.70 -19.49 -16.09
CA ASN A 74 -5.16 -20.85 -16.00
C ASN A 74 -3.77 -20.99 -16.66
N GLN A 75 -3.19 -19.88 -17.14
CA GLN A 75 -1.85 -19.82 -17.70
C GLN A 75 -0.93 -19.03 -16.74
N ASP A 76 0.32 -19.47 -16.64
CA ASP A 76 1.42 -18.67 -16.09
C ASP A 76 2.12 -17.88 -17.21
N GLY A 77 2.90 -16.88 -16.84
CA GLY A 77 3.63 -16.02 -17.77
C GLY A 77 4.55 -15.03 -17.06
N PRO A 78 5.31 -14.22 -17.81
CA PRO A 78 5.95 -13.03 -17.24
C PRO A 78 4.89 -12.05 -16.71
N VAL A 79 5.26 -11.23 -15.71
CA VAL A 79 4.38 -10.18 -15.20
C VAL A 79 4.11 -9.14 -16.29
N GLN A 80 2.84 -8.97 -16.65
CA GLN A 80 2.41 -8.07 -17.72
C GLN A 80 1.03 -7.50 -17.40
N ALA A 81 0.79 -6.25 -17.80
CA ALA A 81 -0.53 -5.64 -17.62
C ALA A 81 -1.49 -6.16 -18.71
N GLU A 82 -2.29 -7.17 -18.37
CA GLU A 82 -3.21 -7.86 -19.29
C GLU A 82 -4.62 -8.03 -18.69
N ASP A 83 -5.52 -8.77 -19.34
CA ASP A 83 -6.91 -8.88 -18.92
C ASP A 83 -7.14 -9.85 -17.76
N LYS A 84 -6.25 -10.83 -17.60
CA LYS A 84 -6.33 -11.87 -16.58
C LYS A 84 -5.16 -11.75 -15.60
N LEU A 85 -5.39 -12.14 -14.36
CA LEU A 85 -4.41 -12.17 -13.29
C LEU A 85 -3.95 -13.61 -13.09
N THR A 86 -2.65 -13.82 -13.23
CA THR A 86 -1.97 -15.12 -13.07
C THR A 86 -1.64 -15.41 -11.61
N LEU A 87 -1.39 -16.69 -11.28
CA LEU A 87 -0.95 -17.07 -9.93
C LEU A 87 0.40 -16.43 -9.56
N ARG A 88 1.32 -16.28 -10.51
CA ARG A 88 2.61 -15.61 -10.29
C ARG A 88 2.41 -14.16 -9.86
N GLU A 89 1.60 -13.42 -10.60
CA GLU A 89 1.28 -12.02 -10.25
C GLU A 89 0.60 -11.94 -8.90
N ALA A 90 -0.34 -12.84 -8.60
CA ALA A 90 -1.00 -12.87 -7.29
C ALA A 90 0.02 -13.03 -6.14
N ILE A 91 0.97 -13.97 -6.28
CA ILE A 91 2.04 -14.19 -5.32
C ILE A 91 2.92 -12.94 -5.19
N GLU A 92 3.33 -12.34 -6.29
CA GLU A 92 4.18 -11.14 -6.26
C GLU A 92 3.45 -9.92 -5.66
N ILE A 93 2.14 -9.79 -5.88
CA ILE A 93 1.31 -8.75 -5.27
C ILE A 93 1.25 -8.94 -3.76
N VAL A 94 0.93 -10.15 -3.27
CA VAL A 94 0.83 -10.40 -1.82
C VAL A 94 2.19 -10.36 -1.12
N ASN A 95 3.27 -10.69 -1.82
CA ASN A 95 4.65 -10.54 -1.34
C ASN A 95 5.11 -9.06 -1.36
N GLY A 96 4.39 -8.17 -2.03
CA GLY A 96 4.75 -6.76 -2.18
C GLY A 96 5.86 -6.49 -3.21
N THR A 97 6.23 -7.47 -4.04
CA THR A 97 7.23 -7.32 -5.10
C THR A 97 6.63 -6.80 -6.41
N LEU A 98 5.32 -7.01 -6.63
CA LEU A 98 4.56 -6.42 -7.75
C LEU A 98 3.60 -5.35 -7.23
N PRO A 99 3.88 -4.06 -7.47
CA PRO A 99 2.99 -2.97 -7.08
C PRO A 99 1.66 -3.01 -7.85
N VAL A 100 0.53 -2.80 -7.15
CA VAL A 100 -0.83 -2.84 -7.73
C VAL A 100 -1.01 -1.78 -8.83
N ASP A 101 -0.29 -0.66 -8.81
CA ASP A 101 -0.36 0.38 -9.84
C ASP A 101 0.15 -0.10 -11.22
N LYS A 102 1.02 -1.12 -11.25
CA LYS A 102 1.53 -1.75 -12.48
C LYS A 102 0.54 -2.66 -13.19
N LEU A 103 -0.54 -3.04 -12.51
CA LEU A 103 -1.58 -3.89 -13.07
C LEU A 103 -2.49 -3.12 -14.04
N SER A 104 -3.08 -3.84 -15.00
CA SER A 104 -4.17 -3.33 -15.82
C SER A 104 -5.41 -3.01 -14.97
N ASN A 105 -6.39 -2.32 -15.54
CA ASN A 105 -7.66 -2.07 -14.85
C ASN A 105 -8.43 -3.37 -14.56
N ALA A 106 -8.35 -4.36 -15.46
CA ALA A 106 -9.02 -5.65 -15.29
C ALA A 106 -8.39 -6.48 -14.16
N GLN A 107 -7.06 -6.48 -14.07
CA GLN A 107 -6.31 -7.11 -12.99
C GLN A 107 -6.53 -6.40 -11.65
N LYS A 108 -6.55 -5.06 -11.63
CA LYS A 108 -6.86 -4.27 -10.41
C LYS A 108 -8.22 -4.65 -9.81
N ALA A 109 -9.21 -4.95 -10.65
CA ALA A 109 -10.53 -5.38 -10.17
C ALA A 109 -10.49 -6.72 -9.41
N GLN A 110 -9.43 -7.52 -9.59
CA GLN A 110 -9.22 -8.77 -8.86
C GLN A 110 -8.53 -8.59 -7.50
N VAL A 111 -8.07 -7.37 -7.17
CA VAL A 111 -7.30 -7.09 -5.95
C VAL A 111 -8.09 -6.17 -5.04
N GLN A 112 -8.33 -6.60 -3.80
CA GLN A 112 -9.13 -5.87 -2.83
C GLN A 112 -8.42 -5.84 -1.46
N PRO A 113 -8.26 -4.66 -0.83
CA PRO A 113 -7.75 -4.57 0.53
C PRO A 113 -8.72 -5.20 1.54
N LEU A 114 -8.19 -5.96 2.50
CA LEU A 114 -8.94 -6.53 3.62
C LEU A 114 -8.83 -5.60 4.83
N THR A 115 -9.92 -4.91 5.16
CA THR A 115 -9.94 -3.92 6.25
C THR A 115 -10.01 -4.55 7.64
N THR A 116 -10.42 -5.82 7.74
CA THR A 116 -10.66 -6.52 9.01
C THR A 116 -9.76 -7.74 9.21
N ASN A 117 -9.00 -8.16 8.18
CA ASN A 117 -8.12 -9.31 8.24
C ASN A 117 -6.69 -8.89 7.88
N PRO A 118 -5.70 -9.08 8.78
CA PRO A 118 -4.30 -8.78 8.46
C PRO A 118 -3.68 -9.79 7.48
N ASN A 119 -4.27 -10.98 7.33
CA ASN A 119 -3.74 -12.04 6.49
C ASN A 119 -4.26 -11.89 5.06
N SER A 120 -3.36 -12.02 4.09
CA SER A 120 -3.71 -12.02 2.67
C SER A 120 -4.27 -13.38 2.22
N HIS A 121 -5.14 -13.35 1.22
CA HIS A 121 -5.80 -14.52 0.62
C HIS A 121 -5.62 -14.48 -0.90
N ILE A 122 -5.19 -15.59 -1.48
CA ILE A 122 -5.25 -15.84 -2.91
C ILE A 122 -6.40 -16.81 -3.16
N GLU A 123 -7.36 -16.36 -3.97
CA GLU A 123 -8.55 -17.09 -4.37
C GLU A 123 -8.53 -17.40 -5.87
N PHE A 124 -9.44 -18.23 -6.34
CA PHE A 124 -9.48 -18.71 -7.72
C PHE A 124 -10.87 -18.56 -8.31
N ASN A 125 -10.93 -18.05 -9.55
CA ASN A 125 -12.12 -18.03 -10.38
C ASN A 125 -11.70 -18.19 -11.85
N LEU A 126 -11.13 -19.35 -12.15
CA LEU A 126 -10.74 -19.76 -13.49
C LEU A 126 -11.98 -19.99 -14.37
N ASP A 127 -11.79 -19.93 -15.69
CA ASP A 127 -12.83 -20.29 -16.67
C ASP A 127 -13.44 -21.68 -16.38
N ALA A 128 -14.69 -21.87 -16.77
CA ALA A 128 -15.41 -23.12 -16.52
C ALA A 128 -14.65 -24.34 -17.06
N GLY A 129 -14.46 -25.35 -16.20
CA GLY A 129 -13.72 -26.58 -16.53
C GLY A 129 -12.20 -26.46 -16.40
N ALA A 130 -11.63 -25.26 -16.21
CA ALA A 130 -10.22 -25.11 -15.90
C ALA A 130 -9.97 -25.34 -14.40
N THR A 131 -9.20 -26.38 -14.08
CA THR A 131 -8.82 -26.75 -12.69
C THR A 131 -7.31 -26.86 -12.51
N THR A 132 -6.54 -26.63 -13.58
CA THR A 132 -5.08 -26.77 -13.63
C THR A 132 -4.49 -25.47 -14.14
N ILE A 133 -3.42 -25.00 -13.48
CA ILE A 133 -2.63 -23.85 -13.93
C ILE A 133 -1.36 -24.38 -14.58
N ALA A 134 -1.14 -24.04 -15.85
CA ALA A 134 0.05 -24.43 -16.59
C ALA A 134 1.22 -23.48 -16.25
N LEU A 135 2.21 -23.98 -15.51
CA LEU A 135 3.39 -23.20 -15.13
C LEU A 135 4.40 -23.14 -16.28
N GLN A 136 4.97 -21.95 -16.53
CA GLN A 136 6.07 -21.79 -17.50
C GLN A 136 7.45 -21.87 -16.84
N LYS A 137 7.53 -21.45 -15.58
CA LYS A 137 8.73 -21.50 -14.74
C LYS A 137 8.35 -21.67 -13.28
N GLU A 138 9.31 -21.92 -12.41
CA GLU A 138 9.05 -21.99 -10.97
C GLU A 138 8.36 -20.73 -10.45
N LEU A 139 7.38 -20.91 -9.57
CA LEU A 139 6.66 -19.79 -8.96
C LEU A 139 7.59 -19.05 -7.97
N PRO A 140 7.36 -17.76 -7.73
CA PRO A 140 8.07 -17.04 -6.68
C PRO A 140 7.80 -17.68 -5.32
N ALA A 141 8.76 -17.57 -4.39
CA ALA A 141 8.58 -18.06 -3.04
C ALA A 141 7.42 -17.35 -2.33
N LEU A 142 6.70 -18.06 -1.46
CA LEU A 142 5.64 -17.47 -0.62
C LEU A 142 6.29 -16.85 0.62
N THR A 143 6.43 -15.53 0.66
CA THR A 143 7.15 -14.85 1.75
C THR A 143 6.24 -14.13 2.73
N THR A 144 4.94 -14.01 2.43
CA THR A 144 3.98 -13.30 3.27
C THR A 144 3.47 -14.19 4.42
N PRO A 145 3.72 -13.83 5.68
CA PRO A 145 3.24 -14.60 6.82
C PRO A 145 1.71 -14.69 6.84
N GLY A 146 1.19 -15.87 7.20
CA GLY A 146 -0.25 -16.08 7.31
C GLY A 146 -1.02 -16.07 5.98
N LEU A 147 -0.33 -16.02 4.83
CA LEU A 147 -0.94 -16.13 3.51
C LEU A 147 -1.77 -17.41 3.40
N VAL A 148 -3.02 -17.27 2.95
CA VAL A 148 -3.90 -18.39 2.61
C VAL A 148 -4.03 -18.49 1.10
N ILE A 149 -3.86 -19.69 0.56
CA ILE A 149 -4.16 -20.00 -0.85
C ILE A 149 -5.39 -20.91 -0.86
N ASP A 150 -6.54 -20.34 -1.20
CA ASP A 150 -7.85 -21.00 -1.06
C ASP A 150 -8.41 -21.46 -2.40
N GLY A 151 -8.06 -22.68 -2.79
CA GLY A 151 -8.61 -23.34 -3.98
C GLY A 151 -10.09 -23.73 -3.88
N THR A 152 -10.72 -23.64 -2.70
CA THR A 152 -12.15 -23.97 -2.54
C THR A 152 -13.08 -22.90 -3.12
N THR A 153 -12.53 -21.71 -3.39
CA THR A 153 -13.23 -20.60 -4.05
C THR A 153 -13.45 -20.81 -5.55
N GLN A 154 -12.76 -21.77 -6.18
CA GLN A 154 -12.92 -22.07 -7.59
C GLN A 154 -14.36 -22.49 -7.91
N THR A 155 -14.97 -21.83 -8.90
CA THR A 155 -16.30 -22.20 -9.40
C THR A 155 -16.34 -23.67 -9.79
N GLY A 156 -17.31 -24.41 -9.23
CA GLY A 156 -17.46 -25.85 -9.44
C GLY A 156 -16.67 -26.73 -8.46
N TYR A 157 -16.00 -26.14 -7.46
CA TYR A 157 -15.41 -26.92 -6.37
C TYR A 157 -16.46 -27.78 -5.66
N ASN A 158 -16.17 -29.07 -5.54
CA ASN A 158 -17.01 -30.03 -4.83
C ASN A 158 -16.15 -30.80 -3.83
N ALA A 159 -16.44 -30.62 -2.54
CA ALA A 159 -15.70 -31.22 -1.43
C ALA A 159 -15.79 -32.76 -1.40
N ASP A 160 -16.85 -33.35 -1.95
CA ASP A 160 -17.13 -34.79 -1.88
C ASP A 160 -16.30 -35.62 -2.87
N ILE A 161 -15.75 -35.01 -3.92
CA ILE A 161 -14.90 -35.68 -4.92
C ILE A 161 -13.55 -36.12 -4.30
N ARG A 162 -13.19 -35.61 -3.12
CA ARG A 162 -11.96 -35.98 -2.39
C ARG A 162 -12.00 -37.33 -1.67
N LYS A 163 -13.11 -38.08 -1.74
CA LYS A 163 -13.13 -39.47 -1.27
C LYS A 163 -12.32 -40.32 -2.25
N GLN A 164 -11.01 -40.38 -2.03
CA GLN A 164 -10.08 -41.19 -2.82
C GLN A 164 -10.60 -42.63 -2.97
N PRO A 165 -10.43 -43.28 -4.13
CA PRO A 165 -10.53 -44.74 -4.20
C PRO A 165 -9.54 -45.31 -3.18
N LYS A 166 -10.03 -46.16 -2.28
CA LYS A 166 -9.19 -46.91 -1.35
C LYS A 166 -8.12 -47.65 -2.17
N LEU A 167 -6.86 -47.23 -2.05
CA LEU A 167 -5.75 -47.86 -2.76
C LEU A 167 -5.78 -49.37 -2.44
N PRO A 168 -5.75 -50.28 -3.44
CA PRO A 168 -5.69 -51.70 -3.17
C PRO A 168 -4.42 -51.98 -2.36
N SER A 169 -4.57 -52.68 -1.23
CA SER A 169 -3.42 -53.13 -0.44
C SER A 169 -2.47 -53.94 -1.33
N PRO A 170 -1.15 -53.72 -1.26
CA PRO A 170 -0.19 -54.58 -1.95
C PRO A 170 -0.42 -56.03 -1.52
N ARG A 171 -0.54 -56.95 -2.49
CA ARG A 171 -0.56 -58.38 -2.20
C ARG A 171 0.74 -58.72 -1.47
N GLN A 172 0.62 -59.14 -0.21
CA GLN A 172 1.68 -59.83 0.55
C GLN A 172 1.79 -61.26 0.02
#